data_AF-A0A970PPV5-F1
#
_entry.id   AF-A0A970PPV5-F1
#
_cell.length_a   1.000
_cell.length_b   1.000
_cell.length_c   1.000
_cell.angle_alpha   90.00
_cell.angle_beta   90.00
_cell.angle_gamma   90.00
#
_symmetry.space_group_name_H-M   'P 1'
#
loop_
_entity.id
_entity.type
_entity.pdbx_description
1 polymer ?
#
loop_
_entity_poly.entity_id
_entity_poly.type
_entity_poly.pdbx_seq_one_letter_code
_entity_poly.pdbx_strand_id
1 'polypeptide(L)' 'MQQRLIELGYLKQGDADGSFGKGTKAAVQEFQKNNGLAPDGVAGRETLTKMFSGDAR' A
#
# COMPACT_ATOMS: atom_id res chain seq x y z
N MET A 1 -6.47 -3.45 -3.21
CA MET A 1 -5.37 -3.02 -2.31
C MET A 1 -4.02 -3.42 -2.89
N GLN A 2 -3.63 -4.71 -2.94
CA GLN A 2 -2.33 -5.11 -3.53
C GLN A 2 -2.18 -4.63 -4.97
N GLN A 3 -3.23 -4.76 -5.79
CA GLN A 3 -3.23 -4.22 -7.15
C GLN A 3 -2.98 -2.71 -7.21
N ARG A 4 -3.51 -1.97 -6.23
CA ARG A 4 -3.31 -0.53 -6.14
C ARG A 4 -1.88 -0.19 -5.73
N LEU A 5 -1.27 -0.98 -4.84
CA LEU A 5 0.15 -0.87 -4.54
C LEU A 5 1.04 -1.19 -5.75
N ILE A 6 0.62 -2.11 -6.63
CA ILE A 6 1.30 -2.36 -7.91
C ILE A 6 1.21 -1.16 -8.84
N GLU A 7 0.01 -0.61 -9.02
CA GLU A 7 -0.21 0.60 -9.84
C GLU A 7 0.60 1.80 -9.35
N LEU A 8 0.75 1.94 -8.03
CA LEU A 8 1.53 2.99 -7.39
C LEU A 8 3.04 2.66 -7.31
N GLY A 9 3.47 1.47 -7.76
CA GLY A 9 4.88 1.08 -7.82
C GLY A 9 5.49 0.56 -6.51
N TYR A 10 4.69 0.34 -5.47
CA TYR A 10 5.13 -0.20 -4.16
C TYR A 10 5.20 -1.72 -4.10
N LEU A 11 4.54 -2.41 -5.04
CA LEU A 11 4.49 -3.87 -5.10
C LEU A 11 4.75 -4.33 -6.54
N LYS A 12 5.40 -5.48 -6.74
CA LYS A 12 5.67 -5.98 -8.09
C LYS A 12 4.45 -6.67 -8.68
N GLN A 13 4.33 -6.60 -10.00
CA GLN A 13 3.32 -7.37 -10.72
C GLN A 13 3.55 -8.87 -10.47
N GLY A 14 2.49 -9.58 -10.07
CA GLY A 14 2.55 -11.00 -9.69
C GLY A 14 2.67 -11.26 -8.18
N ASP A 15 3.02 -10.26 -7.37
CA ASP A 15 3.05 -10.39 -5.90
C ASP A 15 1.67 -10.19 -5.25
N ALA A 16 0.65 -9.86 -6.05
CA ALA A 16 -0.75 -9.80 -5.60
C ALA A 16 -1.34 -11.21 -5.54
N ASP A 17 -1.04 -11.93 -4.46
CA ASP A 17 -1.49 -13.29 -4.17
C ASP A 17 -2.78 -13.35 -3.35
N GLY A 18 -3.37 -12.19 -3.00
CA GLY A 18 -4.54 -12.08 -2.12
C GLY A 18 -4.23 -12.22 -0.63
N SER A 19 -2.98 -12.51 -0.27
CA SER A 19 -2.53 -12.68 1.11
C SER A 19 -1.79 -11.44 1.62
N PHE A 20 -2.12 -11.02 2.84
CA PHE A 20 -1.39 -9.95 3.50
C PHE A 20 -0.10 -10.49 4.13
N GLY A 21 0.88 -10.80 3.30
CA GLY A 21 2.20 -11.28 3.71
C GLY A 21 3.19 -10.16 4.05
N LYS A 22 4.44 -10.55 4.33
CA LYS A 22 5.53 -9.60 4.63
C LYS A 22 5.79 -8.61 3.50
N GLY A 23 5.68 -9.06 2.24
CA GLY A 23 5.84 -8.20 1.05
C GLY A 23 4.76 -7.12 0.98
N THR A 24 3.49 -7.52 1.09
CA THR A 24 2.35 -6.60 1.14
C THR A 24 2.48 -5.61 2.31
N LYS A 25 2.89 -6.08 3.50
CA LYS A 25 3.12 -5.21 4.65
C LYS A 25 4.18 -4.15 4.38
N ALA A 26 5.33 -4.54 3.84
CA ALA A 26 6.42 -3.62 3.51
C ALA A 26 5.98 -2.57 2.48
N ALA A 27 5.26 -2.99 1.44
CA ALA A 27 4.69 -2.09 0.44
C ALA A 27 3.70 -1.07 1.05
N VAL A 28 2.87 -1.50 2.02
CA VAL A 28 1.98 -0.59 2.76
C VAL A 28 2.77 0.42 3.59
N GLN A 29 3.84 -0.01 4.27
CA GLN A 29 4.68 0.89 5.07
C GLN A 29 5.34 1.96 4.20
N GLU A 30 5.82 1.57 3.02
CA GLU A 30 6.45 2.49 2.07
C GLU A 30 5.43 3.47 1.49
N PHE A 31 4.25 2.98 1.10
CA PHE A 31 3.13 3.83 0.69
C PHE A 31 2.77 4.84 1.78
N GLN A 32 2.61 4.39 3.02
CA GLN A 32 2.28 5.26 4.16
C GLN A 32 3.33 6.36 4.34
N LYS A 33 4.62 5.99 4.34
CA LYS A 33 5.74 6.92 4.48
C LYS A 33 5.71 8.01 3.40
N ASN A 34 5.51 7.61 2.14
CA ASN A 34 5.52 8.53 1.00
C ASN A 34 4.28 9.44 0.96
N ASN A 35 3.18 9.04 1.61
CA ASN A 35 1.95 9.81 1.68
C ASN A 35 1.76 10.53 3.03
N GLY A 36 2.79 10.59 3.87
CA GLY A 36 2.76 11.32 5.14
C GLY A 36 1.92 10.66 6.25
N LEU A 37 1.67 9.35 6.15
CA LEU A 37 0.96 8.55 7.15
C LEU A 37 1.96 7.82 8.07
N ALA A 38 1.47 7.36 9.23
CA ALA A 38 2.26 6.49 10.10
C ALA A 38 2.56 5.15 9.41
N PRO A 39 3.84 4.73 9.26
CA PRO A 39 4.22 3.52 8.51
C PRO A 39 4.11 2.24 9.36
N ASP A 40 2.94 1.99 9.93
CA ASP A 40 2.67 0.80 10.76
C ASP A 40 2.49 -0.50 9.94
N GLY A 41 2.33 -0.36 8.61
CA GLY A 41 2.12 -1.45 7.67
C GLY A 41 0.70 -2.02 7.73
N VAL A 42 -0.23 -1.28 8.31
CA VAL A 42 -1.64 -1.66 8.42
C VAL A 42 -2.43 -0.89 7.39
N ALA A 43 -3.17 -1.62 6.55
CA ALA A 43 -4.11 -1.04 5.60
C ALA A 43 -5.43 -0.67 6.31
N GLY A 44 -5.34 0.20 7.33
CA GLY A 44 -6.49 0.74 8.05
C GLY A 44 -7.24 1.80 7.23
N ARG A 45 -8.28 2.38 7.83
CA ARG A 45 -9.16 3.35 7.15
C ARG A 45 -8.38 4.50 6.50
N GLU A 46 -7.47 5.13 7.22
CA GLU A 46 -6.69 6.28 6.70
C GLU A 46 -5.80 5.88 5.53
N THR A 47 -5.08 4.76 5.67
CA THR A 47 -4.26 4.18 4.61
C THR A 47 -5.09 3.87 3.37
N LEU A 48 -6.26 3.22 3.51
CA LEU A 48 -7.14 2.87 2.40
C LEU A 48 -7.75 4.12 1.75
N THR A 49 -8.22 5.08 2.53
CA THR A 49 -8.75 6.35 2.02
C THR A 49 -7.70 7.07 1.17
N LYS A 50 -6.45 7.16 1.67
CA LYS A 50 -5.35 7.77 0.91
C LYS A 50 -4.93 6.93 -0.30
N MET A 51 -4.95 5.61 -0.21
CA MET A 51 -4.53 4.71 -1.30
C MET A 51 -5.46 4.80 -2.52
N PHE A 52 -6.74 5.06 -2.29
CA PHE A 52 -7.75 5.19 -3.34
C PHE A 52 -8.11 6.64 -3.67
N SER A 53 -7.43 7.63 -3.10
CA SER A 53 -7.59 9.03 -3.51
C SER A 53 -6.84 9.31 -4.80
N GLY A 54 -7.26 10.35 -5.52
CA GLY A 54 -6.63 10.76 -6.78
C GLY A 54 -5.23 11.36 -6.63
N ASP A 55 -4.79 11.63 -5.40
CA ASP A 55 -3.49 12.20 -5.07
C ASP A 55 -2.55 11.22 -4.34
N ALA A 56 -2.89 9.93 -4.33
CA ALA A 56 -1.99 8.86 -3.91
C ALA A 56 -0.71 8.86 -4.76
N ARG A 57 0.45 8.72 -4.12
CA ARG A 57 1.75 8.68 -4.79
C ARG A 57 2.62 7.58 -4.24
#